data_AF-A0A1H8WX98-F1
#
_entry.id   AF-A0A1H8WX98-F1
#
_cell.length_a   1.000
_cell.length_b   1.000
_cell.length_c   1.000
_cell.angle_alpha   90.00
_cell.angle_beta   90.00
_cell.angle_gamma   90.00
#
_symmetry.space_group_name_H-M   'P 1'
#
loop_
_entity.id
_entity.type
_entity.pdbx_description
1 polymer ?
#
loop_
_entity_poly.entity_id
_entity_poly.type
_entity_poly.pdbx_seq_one_letter_code
_entity_poly.pdbx_strand_id
1 'polypeptide(L)' 'GYSTSDDGTGLGLQIVEQIVDAHGWSIAVVVSDAGGARFEITGVKKRE' A
#
# COMPACT_ATOMS: atom_id res chain seq x y z
N GLY A 1 4.93 7.70 7.00
CA GLY A 1 5.73 7.05 5.95
C GLY A 1 6.87 6.24 6.55
N TYR A 2 7.34 5.18 5.88
CA TYR A 2 8.45 4.32 6.33
C TYR A 2 9.43 4.07 5.16
N SER A 3 10.73 4.20 5.42
CA SER A 3 11.82 3.90 4.48
C SER A 3 12.91 3.15 5.22
N THR A 4 13.47 2.11 4.60
CA THR A 4 14.69 1.42 5.07
C THR A 4 15.95 1.90 4.34
N SER A 5 15.81 2.83 3.39
CA SER A 5 16.91 3.45 2.66
C SER A 5 17.22 4.82 3.23
N ASP A 6 18.51 5.11 3.47
CA ASP A 6 18.98 6.38 4.07
C ASP A 6 18.67 7.61 3.20
N ASP A 7 18.43 7.43 1.91
CA ASP A 7 18.06 8.47 0.93
C ASP A 7 16.55 8.52 0.62
N GLY A 8 15.78 7.56 1.14
CA GLY A 8 14.35 7.45 0.87
C GLY A 8 13.53 8.28 1.84
N THR A 9 12.73 9.22 1.33
CA THR A 9 11.84 10.08 2.15
C THR A 9 10.72 9.32 2.88
N GLY A 10 10.52 8.03 2.56
CA GLY A 10 9.49 7.19 3.18
C GLY A 10 8.05 7.59 2.85
N LEU A 11 7.84 8.47 1.86
CA LEU A 11 6.53 9.02 1.54
C LEU A 11 5.63 8.07 0.74
N GLY A 12 6.20 7.07 0.06
CA GLY A 12 5.47 6.20 -0.88
C GLY A 12 4.24 5.53 -0.26
N LEU A 13 4.40 4.85 0.88
CA LEU A 13 3.27 4.18 1.55
C LEU A 13 2.23 5.16 2.08
N GLN A 14 2.64 6.37 2.48
CA GLN A 14 1.71 7.39 2.95
C GLN A 14 0.88 7.98 1.81
N ILE A 15 1.47 8.09 0.61
CA ILE A 15 0.73 8.45 -0.60
C ILE A 15 -0.28 7.34 -0.96
N VAL A 16 0.13 6.06 -0.86
CA VAL A 16 -0.76 4.92 -1.11
C VAL A 16 -1.94 4.91 -0.15
N GLU A 17 -1.71 5.10 1.15
CA GLU A 17 -2.75 5.17 2.18
C GLU A 17 -3.78 6.27 1.86
N GLN A 18 -3.30 7.48 1.52
CA GLN A 18 -4.19 8.60 1.15
C GLN A 18 -5.05 8.29 -0.09
N ILE A 19 -4.49 7.63 -1.10
CA ILE A 19 -5.23 7.26 -2.32
C ILE A 19 -6.30 6.22 -2.00
N VAL A 20 -5.96 5.20 -1.19
CA VAL A 20 -6.87 4.15 -0.77
C VAL A 20 -8.06 4.75 -0.01
N ASP A 21 -7.79 5.62 0.97
CA ASP A 21 -8.81 6.30 1.76
C ASP A 21 -9.69 7.21 0.88
N ALA A 22 -9.08 7.98 -0.02
CA ALA A 22 -9.82 8.86 -0.92
C ALA A 22 -10.79 8.13 -1.86
N HIS A 23 -10.51 6.85 -2.16
CA HIS A 23 -11.37 6.00 -2.97
C HIS A 23 -12.32 5.10 -2.17
N GLY A 24 -12.32 5.19 -0.83
CA GLY A 24 -13.10 4.30 0.04
C GLY A 24 -12.70 2.83 -0.10
N TRP A 25 -11.45 2.58 -0.49
CA TRP A 25 -10.86 1.25 -0.58
C TRP A 25 -10.27 0.84 0.76
N SER A 26 -9.65 -0.32 0.81
CA SER A 26 -8.94 -0.78 2.01
C SER A 26 -7.59 -1.35 1.64
N ILE A 27 -6.59 -1.12 2.51
CA ILE A 27 -5.24 -1.68 2.38
C ILE A 27 -4.87 -2.44 3.66
N ALA A 28 -4.26 -3.62 3.51
CA ALA A 28 -3.75 -4.41 4.61
C ALA A 28 -2.36 -4.99 4.31
N VAL A 29 -1.53 -5.15 5.35
CA VAL A 29 -0.29 -5.91 5.28
C VAL A 29 -0.59 -7.33 5.73
N VAL A 30 -0.24 -8.32 4.91
CA VAL A 30 -0.49 -9.73 5.20
C VAL A 30 0.77 -10.55 5.05
N VAL A 31 0.73 -11.79 5.56
CA VAL A 31 1.82 -12.75 5.37
C VAL A 31 1.96 -13.10 3.89
N SER A 32 3.20 -13.12 3.41
CA SER A 32 3.57 -13.54 2.07
C SER A 32 4.22 -14.92 2.13
N ASP A 33 3.59 -15.93 1.53
CA ASP A 33 4.17 -17.27 1.42
C ASP A 33 5.45 -17.29 0.55
N ALA A 34 5.62 -16.28 -0.31
CA ALA A 34 6.81 -16.08 -1.13
C ALA A 34 7.96 -15.36 -0.39
N GLY A 35 7.75 -14.97 0.88
CA GLY A 35 8.62 -14.04 1.59
C GLY A 35 8.44 -12.59 1.14
N GLY A 36 9.18 -11.67 1.77
CA GLY A 36 9.06 -10.22 1.52
C GLY A 36 7.79 -9.60 2.12
N ALA A 37 7.38 -8.45 1.58
CA ALA A 37 6.19 -7.71 2.03
C ALA A 37 5.03 -7.90 1.04
N ARG A 38 3.83 -8.17 1.55
CA ARG A 38 2.59 -8.23 0.77
C ARG A 38 1.58 -7.21 1.29
N PHE A 39 1.14 -6.34 0.39
CA PHE A 39 0.09 -5.37 0.62
C PHE A 39 -1.11 -5.75 -0.24
N GLU A 40 -2.28 -5.87 0.37
CA GLU A 40 -3.53 -6.17 -0.35
C GLU A 40 -4.42 -4.93 -0.38
N ILE A 41 -4.82 -4.53 -1.58
CA ILE A 41 -5.76 -3.42 -1.80
C ILE A 41 -7.08 -4.00 -2.30
N THR A 42 -8.18 -3.69 -1.62
CA THR A 42 -9.52 -4.24 -1.92
C THR A 42 -10.56 -3.14 -2.11
N GLY A 43 -11.70 -3.44 -2.75
CA GLY A 43 -12.75 -2.47 -3.08
C GLY A 43 -12.59 -1.79 -4.46
N VAL A 44 -11.52 -2.11 -5.19
CA VAL A 44 -11.24 -1.56 -6.53
C VAL A 44 -12.25 -2.09 -7.56
N LYS A 45 -12.85 -1.19 -8.33
CA LYS A 45 -13.70 -1.54 -9.48
C LYS A 45 -12.91 -1.39 -10.78
N LYS A 46 -12.95 -2.40 -11.64
CA LYS A 46 -12.45 -2.28 -13.02
C LYS A 46 -13.46 -1.49 -13.85
N ARG A 47 -12.98 -0.66 -14.77
CA ARG A 47 -13.83 -0.12 -15.84
C ARG A 47 -14.05 -1.23 -16.86
N GLU A 48 -15.29 -1.37 -17.31
CA GLU A 48 -15.70 -2.27 -18.41
C GLU A 48 -15.43 -1.62 -19.78
#